data_AF-A0A0U1D4T8-F1
#
_entry.id   AF-A0A0U1D4T8-F1
#
_cell.length_a   1.000
_cell.length_b   1.000
_cell.length_c   1.000
_cell.angle_alpha   90.00
_cell.angle_beta   90.00
_cell.angle_gamma   90.00
#
_symmetry.space_group_name_H-M   'P 1'
#
loop_
_entity.id
_entity.type
_entity.pdbx_description
1 polymer ?
#
loop_
_entity_poly.entity_id
_entity_poly.type
_entity_poly.pdbx_seq_one_letter_code
_entity_poly.pdbx_strand_id
1 'polypeptide(L)'
;MDAIDSDQLSTCLRVLSEVHKLPPEHPDAIAVRQATAKMFKELKKVRRAAARERVAAADRAVIAATATGAPGRIDDETQGLPLVSTAVGATAGTLLRSRACYICKNHHTVVDAFYHQLCPDCAAINRAKRDARTDLTGRRALLTGGRAKIGMYIALRLLRDGAHTTITTRFPNDAVRRFAAMEDSADWLHRLRVVGIDLRDPARWWPWPTRWPRRGRWTS
;
A
#
# COMPACT_ATOMS: atom_id res chain seq x y z
N MET A 1 -5.57 -30.99 -26.45
CA MET A 1 -5.42 -32.46 -26.53
C MET A 1 -6.62 -32.97 -25.78
N ASP A 2 -7.65 -33.32 -26.53
CA ASP A 2 -9.02 -33.28 -25.98
C ASP A 2 -9.49 -34.68 -25.54
N ALA A 3 -8.76 -35.74 -25.92
CA ALA A 3 -8.91 -37.10 -25.43
C ALA A 3 -7.60 -37.91 -25.59
N ILE A 4 -7.46 -38.96 -24.77
CA ILE A 4 -6.46 -40.03 -24.95
C ILE A 4 -7.06 -41.09 -25.87
N ASP A 5 -6.24 -41.70 -26.74
CA ASP A 5 -6.65 -42.82 -27.58
C ASP A 5 -7.27 -43.98 -26.76
N SER A 6 -8.37 -44.56 -27.26
CA SER A 6 -9.17 -45.53 -26.52
C SER A 6 -8.42 -46.84 -26.24
N ASP A 7 -7.62 -47.32 -27.20
CA ASP A 7 -6.87 -48.57 -27.05
C ASP A 7 -5.69 -48.38 -26.09
N GLN A 8 -5.06 -47.21 -26.13
CA GLN A 8 -4.04 -46.82 -25.14
C GLN A 8 -4.61 -46.70 -23.72
N LEU A 9 -5.79 -46.09 -23.57
CA LEU A 9 -6.46 -45.97 -22.27
C LEU A 9 -6.86 -47.35 -21.70
N SER A 10 -7.46 -48.21 -22.53
CA SER A 10 -7.80 -49.59 -22.16
C SER A 10 -6.58 -50.38 -21.70
N THR A 11 -5.48 -50.28 -22.46
CA THR A 11 -4.21 -50.93 -22.10
C THR A 11 -3.66 -50.41 -20.77
N CYS A 12 -3.68 -49.09 -20.56
CA CYS A 12 -3.25 -48.47 -19.30
C CYS A 12 -4.06 -48.96 -18.10
N LEU A 13 -5.39 -48.99 -18.20
CA LEU A 13 -6.26 -49.45 -17.12
C LEU A 13 -6.03 -50.93 -16.77
N ARG A 14 -5.82 -51.78 -17.78
CA ARG A 14 -5.45 -53.19 -17.59
C ARG A 14 -4.10 -53.34 -16.88
N VAL A 15 -3.09 -52.54 -17.23
CA VAL A 15 -1.80 -52.57 -16.54
C VAL A 15 -1.97 -52.14 -15.07
N LEU A 16 -2.76 -51.09 -14.80
CA LEU A 16 -3.02 -50.61 -13.44
C LEU A 16 -3.75 -51.66 -12.57
N SER A 17 -4.64 -52.49 -13.14
CA SER A 17 -5.32 -53.55 -12.39
C SER A 17 -4.40 -54.71 -12.02
N GLU A 18 -3.38 -54.98 -12.83
CA GLU A 18 -2.43 -56.08 -12.59
C GLU A 18 -1.27 -55.68 -11.67
N VAL A 19 -0.80 -54.43 -11.75
CA VAL A 19 0.36 -53.93 -10.98
C VAL A 19 0.21 -54.09 -9.47
N HIS A 20 -1.00 -54.03 -8.93
CA HIS A 20 -1.24 -54.23 -7.49
C HIS A 20 -0.87 -55.64 -7.01
N LYS A 21 -0.86 -56.64 -7.90
CA LYS A 21 -0.50 -58.03 -7.57
C LYS A 21 1.00 -58.26 -7.46
N LEU A 22 1.82 -57.33 -7.94
CA LEU A 22 3.28 -57.44 -7.88
C LEU A 22 3.81 -57.13 -6.46
N PRO A 23 4.95 -57.73 -6.06
CA PRO A 23 5.61 -57.35 -4.81
C PRO A 23 5.93 -55.85 -4.76
N PRO A 24 5.87 -55.20 -3.59
CA PRO A 24 6.12 -53.75 -3.46
C PRO A 24 7.47 -53.27 -3.96
N GLU A 25 8.49 -54.13 -3.94
CA GLU A 25 9.85 -53.82 -4.38
C GLU A 25 10.08 -54.05 -5.89
N HIS A 26 9.06 -54.55 -6.62
CA HIS A 26 9.19 -54.86 -8.05
C HIS A 26 9.42 -53.57 -8.86
N PRO A 27 10.38 -53.54 -9.81
CA PRO A 27 10.70 -52.35 -10.61
C PRO A 27 9.47 -51.72 -11.28
N ASP A 28 8.60 -52.52 -11.91
CA ASP A 28 7.38 -52.03 -12.56
C ASP A 28 6.36 -51.44 -11.57
N ALA A 29 6.22 -52.03 -10.39
CA ALA A 29 5.34 -51.52 -9.34
C ALA A 29 5.84 -50.19 -8.79
N ILE A 30 7.16 -49.99 -8.73
CA ILE A 30 7.78 -48.71 -8.35
C ILE A 30 7.56 -47.67 -9.46
N ALA A 31 7.81 -48.02 -10.73
CA ALA A 31 7.64 -47.12 -11.86
C ALA A 31 6.21 -46.58 -11.97
N VAL A 32 5.21 -47.45 -11.89
CA VAL A 32 3.79 -47.07 -11.94
C VAL A 32 3.38 -46.24 -10.72
N ARG A 33 3.86 -46.59 -9.52
CA ARG A 33 3.60 -45.81 -8.31
C ARG A 33 4.17 -44.39 -8.40
N GLN A 34 5.39 -44.24 -8.92
CA GLN A 34 6.00 -42.93 -9.10
C GLN A 34 5.24 -42.08 -10.15
N ALA A 35 4.84 -42.70 -11.26
CA ALA A 35 4.08 -42.03 -12.32
C ALA A 35 2.69 -41.57 -11.84
N THR A 36 1.93 -42.46 -11.18
CA THR A 36 0.62 -42.12 -10.60
C THR A 36 0.75 -41.08 -9.49
N ALA A 37 1.74 -41.21 -8.60
CA ALA A 37 1.99 -40.22 -7.56
C ALA A 37 2.29 -38.82 -8.14
N LYS A 38 3.04 -38.73 -9.25
CA LYS A 38 3.28 -37.46 -9.95
C LYS A 38 1.96 -36.84 -10.44
N MET A 39 1.11 -37.62 -11.10
CA MET A 39 -0.20 -37.16 -11.57
C MET A 39 -1.08 -36.63 -10.42
N PHE A 40 -1.20 -37.38 -9.31
CA PHE A 40 -1.97 -36.93 -8.14
C PHE A 40 -1.38 -35.68 -7.49
N LYS A 41 -0.04 -35.57 -7.42
CA LYS A 41 0.64 -34.38 -6.89
C LYS A 41 0.37 -33.14 -7.74
N GLU A 42 0.41 -33.26 -9.08
CA GLU A 42 0.09 -32.15 -9.98
C GLU A 42 -1.38 -31.73 -9.87
N LEU A 43 -2.33 -32.67 -9.85
CA LEU A 43 -3.76 -32.33 -9.65
C LEU A 43 -3.99 -31.63 -8.30
N LYS A 44 -3.36 -32.12 -7.23
CA LYS A 44 -3.42 -31.50 -5.90
C LYS A 44 -2.84 -30.09 -5.89
N LYS A 45 -1.74 -29.86 -6.63
CA LYS A 45 -1.13 -28.54 -6.80
C LYS A 45 -2.07 -27.59 -7.54
N VAL A 46 -2.66 -28.01 -8.66
CA VAL A 46 -3.63 -27.23 -9.44
C VAL A 46 -4.84 -26.86 -8.58
N ARG A 47 -5.45 -27.84 -7.90
CA ARG A 47 -6.60 -27.60 -7.00
C ARG A 47 -6.27 -26.62 -5.88
N ARG A 48 -5.09 -26.74 -5.26
CA ARG A 48 -4.62 -25.82 -4.23
C ARG A 48 -4.38 -24.40 -4.77
N ALA A 49 -3.83 -24.28 -5.98
CA ALA A 49 -3.63 -23.00 -6.64
C ALA A 49 -4.98 -22.32 -6.94
N ALA A 50 -5.93 -23.05 -7.53
CA ALA A 50 -7.27 -22.54 -7.80
C ALA A 50 -8.02 -22.11 -6.53
N ALA A 51 -7.91 -22.89 -5.44
CA ALA A 51 -8.49 -22.52 -4.16
C ALA A 51 -7.86 -21.24 -3.58
N ARG A 52 -6.54 -21.09 -3.66
CA ARG A 52 -5.83 -19.87 -3.23
C ARG A 52 -6.22 -18.65 -4.06
N GLU A 53 -6.38 -18.83 -5.37
CA GLU A 53 -6.74 -17.75 -6.28
C GLU A 53 -8.16 -17.24 -6.01
N ARG A 54 -9.13 -18.14 -5.75
CA ARG A 54 -10.48 -17.73 -5.35
C ARG A 54 -10.48 -16.86 -4.10
N VAL A 55 -9.70 -17.25 -3.09
CA VAL A 55 -9.55 -16.48 -1.85
C VAL A 55 -8.89 -15.13 -2.11
N ALA A 56 -7.80 -15.11 -2.88
CA ALA A 56 -7.10 -13.89 -3.22
C ALA A 56 -7.96 -12.94 -4.05
N ALA A 57 -8.77 -13.44 -4.97
CA ALA A 57 -9.68 -12.65 -5.78
C ALA A 57 -10.78 -11.98 -4.93
N ALA A 58 -11.39 -12.72 -4.00
CA ALA A 58 -12.37 -12.16 -3.07
C ALA A 58 -11.75 -11.06 -2.18
N ASP A 59 -10.58 -11.32 -1.59
CA ASP A 59 -9.88 -10.36 -0.75
C ASP A 59 -9.45 -9.10 -1.54
N ARG A 60 -8.99 -9.27 -2.79
CA ARG A 60 -8.66 -8.14 -3.68
C ARG A 60 -9.88 -7.29 -4.00
N ALA A 61 -11.05 -7.89 -4.20
CA ALA A 61 -12.29 -7.14 -4.45
C ALA A 61 -12.66 -6.25 -3.25
N VAL A 62 -12.54 -6.77 -2.02
CA VAL A 62 -12.78 -5.99 -0.79
C VAL A 62 -11.79 -4.81 -0.69
N ILE A 63 -10.50 -5.06 -0.95
CA ILE A 63 -9.47 -4.00 -0.90
C ILE A 63 -9.72 -2.92 -1.96
N ALA A 64 -10.09 -3.33 -3.17
CA ALA A 64 -10.35 -2.42 -4.28
C ALA A 64 -11.55 -1.49 -4.03
N ALA A 65 -12.48 -1.87 -3.15
CA ALA A 65 -13.60 -1.01 -2.73
C ALA A 65 -13.20 0.07 -1.70
N THR A 66 -12.02 -0.04 -1.09
CA THR A 66 -11.55 0.96 -0.11
C THR A 66 -10.98 2.21 -0.76
N ALA A 67 -11.09 3.36 -0.11
CA ALA A 67 -10.52 4.61 -0.63
C ALA A 67 -9.00 4.53 -0.86
N THR A 68 -8.27 3.90 0.07
CA THR A 68 -6.80 3.83 0.02
C THR A 68 -6.25 2.67 -0.82
N GLY A 69 -7.07 1.65 -1.09
CA GLY A 69 -6.73 0.44 -1.84
C GLY A 69 -7.36 0.35 -3.23
N ALA A 70 -8.14 1.36 -3.62
CA ALA A 70 -8.75 1.44 -4.95
C ALA A 70 -7.68 1.48 -6.07
N PRO A 71 -7.83 0.71 -7.15
CA PRO A 71 -6.90 0.74 -8.29
C PRO A 71 -6.78 2.11 -8.95
N GLY A 72 -7.85 2.91 -8.91
CA GLY A 72 -7.89 4.27 -9.45
C GLY A 72 -7.30 5.35 -8.53
N ARG A 73 -6.63 4.98 -7.43
CA ARG A 73 -6.02 5.95 -6.52
C ARG A 73 -4.88 6.70 -7.21
N ILE A 74 -5.11 7.97 -7.50
CA ILE A 74 -4.09 8.92 -7.96
C ILE A 74 -3.72 9.81 -6.78
N ASP A 75 -2.45 9.77 -6.36
CA ASP A 75 -1.91 10.59 -5.27
C ASP A 75 -1.31 11.88 -5.88
N ASP A 76 -2.17 12.74 -6.42
CA ASP A 76 -1.80 14.07 -6.92
C ASP A 76 -2.60 15.15 -6.18
N GLU A 77 -1.90 15.89 -5.33
CA GLU A 77 -2.45 16.95 -4.48
C GLU A 77 -3.02 18.12 -5.28
N THR A 78 -2.53 18.33 -6.50
CA THR A 78 -2.87 19.51 -7.31
C THR A 78 -4.17 19.37 -8.08
N GLN A 79 -4.64 18.13 -8.24
CA GLN A 79 -5.91 17.83 -8.90
C GLN A 79 -7.11 17.89 -7.93
N GLY A 80 -6.85 18.05 -6.63
CA GLY A 80 -7.90 18.16 -5.60
C GLY A 80 -8.80 16.93 -5.49
N LEU A 81 -8.44 15.79 -6.08
CA LEU A 81 -9.27 14.60 -6.10
C LEU A 81 -9.39 14.02 -4.68
N PRO A 82 -10.58 14.03 -4.06
CA PRO A 82 -10.74 13.48 -2.72
C PRO A 82 -10.57 11.96 -2.77
N LEU A 83 -9.87 11.43 -1.76
CA LEU A 83 -9.81 9.98 -1.51
C LEU A 83 -11.20 9.51 -1.06
N VAL A 84 -12.00 9.03 -2.01
CA VAL A 84 -13.35 8.52 -1.76
C VAL A 84 -13.36 7.00 -1.81
N SER A 85 -14.09 6.39 -0.88
CA SER A 85 -14.41 4.97 -0.93
C SER A 85 -15.61 4.74 -1.84
N THR A 86 -15.63 3.64 -2.57
CA THR A 86 -16.81 3.18 -3.31
C THR A 86 -17.72 2.28 -2.46
N ALA A 87 -17.30 1.96 -1.22
CA ALA A 87 -18.10 1.17 -0.29
C ALA A 87 -19.29 1.98 0.25
N VAL A 88 -20.43 1.30 0.38
CA VAL A 88 -21.63 1.86 1.02
C VAL A 88 -21.54 1.58 2.51
N GLY A 89 -21.23 2.62 3.30
CA GLY A 89 -21.15 2.54 4.77
C GLY A 89 -19.73 2.58 5.32
N ALA A 90 -19.56 2.15 6.59
CA ALA A 90 -18.30 2.28 7.32
C ALA A 90 -17.24 1.22 6.96
N THR A 91 -17.64 0.11 6.33
CA THR A 91 -16.77 -1.02 6.00
C THR A 91 -16.85 -1.36 4.51
N ALA A 92 -15.74 -1.82 3.93
CA ALA A 92 -15.65 -2.27 2.54
C ALA A 92 -15.99 -3.76 2.36
N GLY A 93 -16.01 -4.53 3.45
CA GLY A 93 -16.32 -5.96 3.44
C GLY A 93 -15.50 -6.75 4.45
N THR A 94 -15.52 -8.07 4.30
CA THR A 94 -14.79 -9.01 5.16
C THR A 94 -13.86 -9.88 4.32
N LEU A 95 -12.59 -9.94 4.70
CA LEU A 95 -11.59 -10.79 4.09
C LEU A 95 -11.81 -12.25 4.49
N LEU A 96 -11.57 -13.17 3.55
CA LEU A 96 -11.54 -14.60 3.78
C LEU A 96 -10.26 -15.02 4.51
N ARG A 97 -9.18 -14.24 4.39
CA ARG A 97 -7.96 -14.42 5.18
C ARG A 97 -7.72 -13.22 6.09
N SER A 98 -7.47 -13.52 7.37
CA SER A 98 -7.10 -12.47 8.32
C SER A 98 -5.78 -11.81 7.93
N ARG A 99 -5.67 -10.51 8.21
CA ARG A 99 -4.47 -9.71 7.99
C ARG A 99 -4.11 -8.98 9.28
N ALA A 100 -2.81 -8.79 9.50
CA ALA A 100 -2.32 -7.98 10.61
C ALA A 100 -2.52 -6.49 10.30
N CYS A 101 -3.09 -5.75 11.26
CA CYS A 101 -3.19 -4.30 11.22
C CYS A 101 -1.80 -3.67 11.09
N TYR A 102 -1.64 -2.66 10.23
CA TYR A 102 -0.35 -1.98 10.06
C TYR A 102 0.14 -1.29 11.34
N ILE A 103 -0.76 -0.84 12.22
CA ILE A 103 -0.43 -0.12 13.46
C ILE A 103 -0.28 -1.09 14.63
N CYS A 104 -1.38 -1.68 15.12
CA CYS A 104 -1.38 -2.49 16.34
C CYS A 104 -0.96 -3.95 16.12
N LYS A 105 -0.79 -4.39 14.87
CA LYS A 105 -0.43 -5.77 14.48
C LYS A 105 -1.46 -6.86 14.81
N ASN A 106 -2.58 -6.52 15.46
CA ASN A 106 -3.68 -7.47 15.67
C ASN A 106 -4.28 -7.95 14.35
N HIS A 107 -4.69 -9.21 14.30
CA HIS A 107 -5.35 -9.79 13.14
C HIS A 107 -6.81 -9.33 13.05
N HIS A 108 -7.24 -8.98 11.84
CA HIS A 108 -8.63 -8.63 11.52
C HIS A 108 -9.05 -9.24 10.19
N THR A 109 -10.35 -9.37 9.97
CA THR A 109 -10.96 -9.74 8.68
C THR A 109 -11.86 -8.64 8.15
N VAL A 110 -12.54 -7.89 9.04
CA VAL A 110 -13.35 -6.73 8.65
C VAL A 110 -12.45 -5.60 8.15
N VAL A 111 -12.78 -5.07 6.98
CA VAL A 111 -12.02 -4.00 6.31
C VAL A 111 -12.79 -2.70 6.37
N ASP A 112 -12.12 -1.67 6.83
CA ASP A 112 -12.63 -0.31 6.86
C ASP A 112 -12.84 0.26 5.45
N ALA A 113 -13.88 1.07 5.25
CA ALA A 113 -14.17 1.68 3.94
C ALA A 113 -13.04 2.60 3.44
N PHE A 114 -12.33 3.28 4.34
CA PHE A 114 -11.24 4.17 3.96
C PHE A 114 -9.89 3.43 3.95
N TYR A 115 -9.56 2.70 5.03
CA TYR A 115 -8.22 2.13 5.26
C TYR A 115 -8.15 0.60 5.10
N HIS A 116 -7.61 0.11 3.98
CA HIS A 116 -7.48 -1.34 3.74
C HIS A 116 -6.41 -2.06 4.59
N GLN A 117 -5.53 -1.32 5.27
CA GLN A 117 -4.40 -1.87 6.05
C GLN A 117 -4.58 -1.74 7.57
N LEU A 118 -5.71 -1.23 8.04
CA LEU A 118 -5.95 -0.96 9.46
C LEU A 118 -7.15 -1.78 9.97
N CYS A 119 -7.09 -2.22 11.23
CA CYS A 119 -8.28 -2.72 11.91
C CYS A 119 -9.31 -1.59 12.08
N PRO A 120 -10.61 -1.91 12.27
CA PRO A 120 -11.65 -0.91 12.47
C PRO A 120 -11.34 0.14 13.55
N ASP A 121 -10.78 -0.27 14.69
CA ASP A 121 -10.44 0.65 15.79
C ASP A 121 -9.33 1.64 15.40
N CYS A 122 -8.24 1.12 14.80
CA CYS A 122 -7.15 1.95 14.31
C CYS A 122 -7.62 2.89 13.19
N ALA A 123 -8.50 2.41 12.31
CA ALA A 123 -9.07 3.22 11.23
C ALA A 123 -9.92 4.38 11.78
N ALA A 124 -10.77 4.11 12.78
CA ALA A 124 -11.59 5.12 13.44
C ALA A 124 -10.72 6.21 14.11
N ILE A 125 -9.70 5.81 14.87
CA ILE A 125 -8.76 6.75 15.50
C ILE A 125 -8.04 7.62 14.45
N ASN A 126 -7.58 7.00 13.36
CA ASN A 126 -6.86 7.74 12.32
C ASN A 126 -7.78 8.70 11.57
N ARG A 127 -9.02 8.28 11.25
CA ARG A 127 -10.04 9.16 10.68
C ARG A 127 -10.28 10.40 11.54
N ALA A 128 -10.52 10.21 12.84
CA ALA A 128 -10.75 11.31 13.76
C ALA A 128 -9.58 12.32 13.78
N LYS A 129 -8.35 11.84 13.58
CA LYS A 129 -7.14 12.70 13.53
C LYS A 129 -6.89 13.33 12.15
N ARG A 130 -7.54 12.88 11.07
CA ARG A 130 -7.32 13.46 9.73
C ARG A 130 -7.73 14.92 9.69
N ASP A 131 -8.85 15.27 10.32
CA ASP A 131 -9.38 16.63 10.28
C ASP A 131 -8.97 17.48 11.48
N ALA A 132 -8.15 16.92 12.38
CA ALA A 132 -7.62 17.64 13.52
C ALA A 132 -6.76 18.84 13.05
N ARG A 133 -7.07 20.00 13.61
CA ARG A 133 -6.38 21.28 13.41
C ARG A 133 -5.73 21.72 14.71
N THR A 134 -4.69 22.53 14.63
CA THR A 134 -4.07 23.16 15.80
C THR A 134 -3.65 24.58 15.44
N ASP A 135 -3.66 25.51 16.38
CA ASP A 135 -3.11 26.84 16.13
C ASP A 135 -1.58 26.81 16.24
N LEU A 136 -0.91 27.12 15.14
CA LEU A 136 0.54 27.21 15.00
C LEU A 136 1.00 28.65 14.72
N THR A 137 0.16 29.64 14.97
CA THR A 137 0.51 31.05 14.82
C THR A 137 1.79 31.38 15.59
N GLY A 138 2.72 32.11 14.97
CA GLY A 138 4.02 32.46 15.54
C GLY A 138 5.05 31.31 15.55
N ARG A 139 4.68 30.09 15.15
CA ARG A 139 5.61 28.95 15.03
C ARG A 139 6.30 28.94 13.66
N ARG A 140 7.50 28.36 13.62
CA ARG A 140 8.28 28.16 12.39
C ARG A 140 8.56 26.68 12.21
N ALA A 141 8.26 26.16 11.02
CA ALA A 141 8.48 24.76 10.67
C ALA A 141 9.48 24.64 9.52
N LEU A 142 10.38 23.66 9.60
CA LEU A 142 11.23 23.23 8.49
C LEU A 142 10.76 21.84 8.06
N LEU A 143 10.40 21.70 6.79
CA LEU A 143 9.94 20.44 6.21
C LEU A 143 10.83 20.04 5.04
N THR A 144 11.43 18.86 5.13
CA THR A 144 12.19 18.30 4.02
C THR A 144 11.26 17.58 3.05
N GLY A 145 11.44 17.82 1.75
CA GLY A 145 10.63 17.15 0.72
C GLY A 145 9.18 17.61 0.63
N GLY A 146 8.89 18.90 0.84
CA GLY A 146 7.52 19.43 0.91
C GLY A 146 6.79 19.64 -0.42
N ARG A 147 7.37 19.27 -1.57
CA ARG A 147 6.81 19.62 -2.90
C ARG A 147 5.58 18.80 -3.32
N ALA A 148 5.49 17.54 -2.94
CA ALA A 148 4.50 16.60 -3.45
C ALA A 148 4.22 15.48 -2.44
N LYS A 149 3.21 14.65 -2.71
CA LYS A 149 2.81 13.53 -1.86
C LYS A 149 2.51 14.01 -0.45
N ILE A 150 2.75 13.14 0.53
CA ILE A 150 2.63 13.43 1.96
C ILE A 150 3.34 14.71 2.40
N GLY A 151 4.46 15.08 1.75
CA GLY A 151 5.18 16.32 2.08
C GLY A 151 4.37 17.56 1.78
N MET A 152 3.65 17.60 0.65
CA MET A 152 2.77 18.73 0.33
C MET A 152 1.57 18.79 1.27
N TYR A 153 0.96 17.66 1.61
CA TYR A 153 -0.13 17.62 2.60
C TYR A 153 0.29 18.13 3.99
N ILE A 154 1.49 17.77 4.45
CA ILE A 154 2.03 18.27 5.72
C ILE A 154 2.28 19.77 5.64
N ALA A 155 2.91 20.25 4.56
CA ALA A 155 3.16 21.67 4.34
C ALA A 155 1.85 22.49 4.36
N LEU A 156 0.84 22.03 3.62
CA LEU A 156 -0.49 22.68 3.58
C LEU A 156 -1.13 22.70 4.96
N ARG A 157 -1.06 21.60 5.73
CA ARG A 157 -1.59 21.58 7.11
C ARG A 157 -0.90 22.62 7.98
N LEU A 158 0.44 22.64 7.99
CA LEU A 158 1.21 23.61 8.79
C LEU A 158 0.88 25.06 8.40
N LEU A 159 0.78 25.34 7.11
CA LEU A 159 0.46 26.67 6.58
C LEU A 159 -0.96 27.12 6.95
N ARG A 160 -1.94 26.24 6.78
CA ARG A 160 -3.36 26.47 7.13
C ARG A 160 -3.58 26.58 8.63
N ASP A 161 -2.71 25.96 9.42
CA ASP A 161 -2.65 26.07 10.89
C ASP A 161 -1.90 27.33 11.35
N GLY A 162 -1.37 28.15 10.44
CA GLY A 162 -0.79 29.46 10.77
C GLY A 162 0.75 29.48 10.90
N ALA A 163 1.43 28.36 10.71
CA ALA A 163 2.88 28.31 10.83
C ALA A 163 3.61 29.01 9.65
N HIS A 164 4.75 29.63 9.94
CA HIS A 164 5.74 29.97 8.92
C HIS A 164 6.49 28.71 8.50
N THR A 165 6.26 28.25 7.27
CA THR A 165 6.76 26.95 6.82
C THR A 165 7.84 27.12 5.76
N THR A 166 9.03 26.59 6.04
CA THR A 166 10.11 26.46 5.06
C THR A 166 10.12 25.03 4.54
N ILE A 167 9.92 24.84 3.23
CA ILE A 167 10.03 23.52 2.59
C ILE A 167 11.33 23.41 1.81
N THR A 168 11.92 22.22 1.77
CA THR A 168 13.05 21.91 0.89
C THR A 168 12.63 20.98 -0.25
N THR A 169 13.21 21.19 -1.42
CA THR A 169 12.95 20.38 -2.62
C THR A 169 14.06 20.55 -3.65
N ARG A 170 14.26 19.55 -4.52
CA ARG A 170 15.13 19.67 -5.70
C ARG A 170 14.53 20.50 -6.83
N PHE A 171 13.23 20.78 -6.75
CA PHE A 171 12.47 21.43 -7.82
C PHE A 171 11.67 22.61 -7.24
N PRO A 172 12.36 23.73 -6.90
CA PRO A 172 11.73 24.86 -6.21
C PRO A 172 10.67 25.56 -7.04
N ASN A 173 10.91 25.77 -8.34
CA ASN A 173 9.94 26.41 -9.24
C ASN A 173 8.65 25.59 -9.37
N ASP A 174 8.78 24.26 -9.44
CA ASP A 174 7.64 23.35 -9.46
C ASP A 174 6.85 23.44 -8.15
N ALA A 175 7.53 23.46 -7.00
CA ALA A 175 6.85 23.62 -5.71
C ALA A 175 6.08 24.94 -5.64
N VAL A 176 6.71 26.07 -5.99
CA VAL A 176 6.02 27.38 -5.99
C VAL A 176 4.76 27.33 -6.86
N ARG A 177 4.85 26.78 -8.08
CA ARG A 177 3.69 26.62 -8.97
C ARG A 177 2.56 25.81 -8.32
N ARG A 178 2.89 24.68 -7.69
CA ARG A 178 1.90 23.80 -7.03
C ARG A 178 1.21 24.48 -5.86
N PHE A 179 1.97 25.16 -4.98
CA PHE A 179 1.39 25.86 -3.83
C PHE A 179 0.57 27.08 -4.25
N ALA A 180 1.02 27.84 -5.25
CA ALA A 180 0.27 28.99 -5.77
C ALA A 180 -1.02 28.60 -6.51
N ALA A 181 -1.11 27.37 -7.04
CA ALA A 181 -2.31 26.86 -7.71
C ALA A 181 -3.43 26.45 -6.74
N MET A 182 -3.18 26.42 -5.42
CA MET A 182 -4.21 26.12 -4.43
C MET A 182 -5.19 27.29 -4.33
N GLU A 183 -6.48 26.97 -4.27
CA GLU A 183 -7.57 27.95 -4.19
C GLU A 183 -7.43 28.88 -2.98
N ASP A 184 -7.01 28.33 -1.84
CA ASP A 184 -6.82 29.04 -0.58
C ASP A 184 -5.41 29.63 -0.41
N SER A 185 -4.59 29.66 -1.47
CA SER A 185 -3.18 30.05 -1.36
C SER A 185 -2.99 31.48 -0.86
N ALA A 186 -3.86 32.42 -1.21
CA ALA A 186 -3.76 33.83 -0.79
C ALA A 186 -3.65 33.99 0.75
N ASP A 187 -4.28 33.09 1.51
CA ASP A 187 -4.37 33.17 2.98
C ASP A 187 -3.06 32.81 3.71
N TRP A 188 -2.17 32.07 3.05
CA TRP A 188 -0.98 31.51 3.70
C TRP A 188 0.29 31.52 2.85
N LEU A 189 0.24 31.82 1.55
CA LEU A 189 1.39 31.77 0.67
C LEU A 189 2.52 32.71 1.11
N HIS A 190 2.16 33.85 1.71
CA HIS A 190 3.12 34.80 2.30
C HIS A 190 3.94 34.20 3.47
N ARG A 191 3.50 33.08 4.07
CA ARG A 191 4.22 32.34 5.13
C ARG A 191 5.06 31.19 4.61
N LEU A 192 4.95 30.84 3.32
CA LEU A 192 5.70 29.75 2.69
C LEU A 192 7.06 30.24 2.18
N ARG A 193 8.13 29.54 2.57
CA ARG A 193 9.46 29.69 1.97
C ARG A 193 9.86 28.39 1.29
N VAL A 194 10.27 28.46 0.02
CA VAL A 194 10.75 27.30 -0.74
C VAL A 194 12.26 27.38 -0.89
N VAL A 195 12.96 26.30 -0.57
CA VAL A 195 14.42 26.20 -0.65
C VAL A 195 14.82 25.05 -1.58
N GLY A 196 15.61 25.37 -2.61
CA GLY A 196 16.21 24.41 -3.53
C GLY A 196 17.37 23.64 -2.89
N ILE A 197 17.18 22.36 -2.57
CA ILE A 197 18.19 21.48 -1.96
C ILE A 197 18.09 20.05 -2.55
N ASP A 198 19.24 19.42 -2.80
CA ASP A 198 19.38 18.03 -3.27
C ASP A 198 20.09 17.15 -2.25
N LEU A 199 19.39 16.66 -1.22
CA LEU A 199 19.97 15.89 -0.11
C LEU A 199 20.80 14.65 -0.47
N ARG A 200 20.93 14.27 -1.75
CA ARG A 200 21.85 13.22 -2.21
C ARG A 200 23.32 13.64 -2.22
N ASP A 201 23.62 14.95 -2.20
CA ASP A 201 25.00 15.48 -2.24
C ASP A 201 25.39 16.18 -0.93
N PRO A 202 25.68 15.46 0.17
CA PRO A 202 25.95 16.01 1.51
C PRO A 202 27.00 17.13 1.56
N ALA A 203 27.98 17.15 0.64
CA ALA A 203 29.07 18.11 0.63
C ALA A 203 28.60 19.56 0.38
N ARG A 204 27.46 19.74 -0.29
CA ARG A 204 26.95 21.06 -0.68
C ARG A 204 26.20 21.82 0.43
N TRP A 205 25.84 21.15 1.54
CA TRP A 205 25.08 21.75 2.67
C TRP A 205 25.86 21.87 3.98
N TRP A 206 27.07 21.32 4.11
CA TRP A 206 27.87 21.48 5.33
C TRP A 206 28.04 22.95 5.79
N PRO A 207 28.08 23.97 4.90
CA PRO A 207 28.13 25.37 5.34
C PRO A 207 26.78 25.97 5.79
N TRP A 208 25.64 25.28 5.66
CA TRP A 208 24.30 25.86 5.90
C TRP A 208 23.95 26.25 7.35
N PRO A 209 24.47 25.62 8.43
CA PRO A 209 24.10 25.99 9.79
C PRO A 209 24.41 27.46 10.15
N THR A 210 25.34 28.10 9.44
CA THR A 210 25.81 29.46 9.73
C THR A 210 24.98 30.57 9.08
N ARG A 211 24.05 30.26 8.17
CA ARG A 211 23.20 31.25 7.47
C ARG A 211 21.78 31.42 8.04
N TRP A 212 21.43 30.70 9.10
CA TRP A 212 20.18 30.95 9.83
C TRP A 212 20.36 32.20 10.72
N PRO A 213 19.47 33.21 10.70
CA PRO A 213 19.59 34.32 11.62
C PRO A 213 19.50 33.79 13.05
N ARG A 214 20.61 33.80 13.77
CA ARG A 214 20.65 33.68 15.23
C ARG A 214 19.92 34.89 15.82
N ARG A 215 18.61 34.81 15.97
CA ARG A 215 17.86 35.66 16.92
C ARG A 215 17.04 34.73 17.80
N GLY A 216 17.41 34.70 19.08
CA GLY A 216 16.88 33.77 20.08
C GLY A 216 18.03 33.15 20.88
N ARG A 217 18.71 33.98 21.66
CA ARG A 217 19.63 33.55 22.71
C ARG A 217 18.76 32.86 23.77
N TRP A 218 18.82 31.53 23.84
CA TRP A 218 18.29 30.80 24.99
C TRP A 218 19.25 31.04 26.14
N THR A 219 18.89 31.95 27.05
CA THR A 219 19.42 31.92 28.41
C THR A 219 18.46 31.10 29.25
N SER A 220 19.06 30.15 29.95
CA SER A 220 18.55 29.24 30.99
C SER A 220 17.49 29.81 31.91
#